data_AF-A0A6V8PEE8-F1
#
_entry.id   AF-A0A6V8PEE8-F1
#
_cell.length_a   1.000
_cell.length_b   1.000
_cell.length_c   1.000
_cell.angle_alpha   90.00
_cell.angle_beta   90.00
_cell.angle_gamma   90.00
#
_symmetry.space_group_name_H-M   'P 1'
#
loop_
_entity.id
_entity.type
_entity.pdbx_description
1 polymer ?
#
loop_
_entity_poly.entity_id
_entity_poly.type
_entity_poly.pdbx_seq_one_letter_code
_entity_poly.pdbx_strand_id
1 'polypeptide(L)'
;MTANIGAETYRRWLEQNVVLTDLISPASLRELVLHLLLGRNYRVITEQNTKGRLLITYAWLIELYDRFRREYGRNWREGLLSRLVELDRPSSEEKNLMYWLVGLTKKTAQNLDIPLEELPDFLSETIRYCNELFTADDYAHSQEQAWLLLMAGAATLNIRGSQKSKVGKAIERVFLSAALSLLGLRSERDFWIGVPSDIEVARETDGEVETKRGRIRIDIGLIAQGNPEVITDKVNRVGRQGVVIFDKIGTHARVVYQSAEQTGVKLIQIRHNQPLLELYRHLSPLVRMQLRQPPSDERELKRCVDSLPDTLFEVTS
;
A
#
# COMPACT_ATOMS: atom_id res chain seq x y z
N MET A 1 -15.81 -28.88 -18.99
CA MET A 1 -16.23 -28.35 -17.67
C MET A 1 -15.17 -27.37 -17.23
N THR A 2 -15.47 -26.07 -17.20
CA THR A 2 -14.56 -25.04 -16.69
C THR A 2 -14.26 -25.35 -15.22
N ALA A 3 -13.00 -25.68 -14.93
CA ALA A 3 -12.54 -26.03 -13.59
C ALA A 3 -12.69 -24.80 -12.69
N ASN A 4 -13.67 -24.81 -11.80
CA ASN A 4 -13.83 -23.75 -10.82
C ASN A 4 -12.75 -23.93 -9.74
N ILE A 5 -11.59 -23.31 -9.94
CA ILE A 5 -10.51 -23.22 -8.92
C ILE A 5 -11.01 -22.45 -7.67
N GLY A 6 -12.22 -21.88 -7.73
CA GLY A 6 -12.84 -21.16 -6.63
C GLY A 6 -12.28 -19.76 -6.48
N ALA A 7 -11.45 -19.27 -7.41
CA ALA A 7 -10.89 -17.92 -7.37
C ALA A 7 -11.98 -16.84 -7.36
N GLU A 8 -13.08 -17.06 -8.10
CA GLU A 8 -14.24 -16.17 -8.10
C GLU A 8 -15.02 -16.25 -6.78
N THR A 9 -15.20 -17.45 -6.22
CA THR A 9 -15.80 -17.63 -4.89
C THR A 9 -14.95 -16.95 -3.81
N TYR A 10 -13.63 -17.10 -3.87
CA TYR A 10 -12.67 -16.44 -2.99
C TYR A 10 -12.73 -14.92 -3.12
N ARG A 11 -12.78 -14.39 -4.35
CA ARG A 11 -12.92 -12.95 -4.61
C ARG A 11 -14.20 -12.39 -4.01
N ARG A 12 -15.33 -13.05 -4.27
CA ARG A 12 -16.62 -12.68 -3.67
C ARG A 12 -16.59 -12.76 -2.15
N TRP A 13 -15.94 -13.77 -1.59
CA TRP A 13 -15.85 -13.94 -0.15
C TRP A 13 -14.98 -12.85 0.50
N LEU A 14 -13.88 -12.43 -0.14
CA LEU A 14 -13.12 -11.24 0.26
C LEU A 14 -14.03 -10.00 0.25
N GLU A 15 -14.76 -9.75 -0.83
CA GLU A 15 -15.68 -8.61 -0.99
C GLU A 15 -16.76 -8.56 0.09
N GLN A 16 -17.27 -9.71 0.51
CA GLN A 16 -18.33 -9.78 1.50
C GLN A 16 -17.83 -9.67 2.96
N ASN A 17 -16.57 -10.00 3.24
CA ASN A 17 -16.09 -10.21 4.62
C ASN A 17 -14.94 -9.30 5.05
N VAL A 18 -14.35 -8.53 4.13
CA VAL A 18 -13.32 -7.54 4.45
C VAL A 18 -13.94 -6.14 4.44
N VAL A 19 -13.89 -5.47 5.58
CA VAL A 19 -14.52 -4.14 5.84
C VAL A 19 -14.18 -3.12 4.76
N LEU A 20 -12.90 -3.01 4.39
CA LEU A 20 -12.44 -2.24 3.23
C LEU A 20 -11.82 -3.22 2.24
N THR A 21 -12.66 -3.95 1.51
CA THR A 21 -12.18 -4.88 0.47
C THR A 21 -11.32 -4.15 -0.54
N ASP A 22 -11.77 -2.95 -0.89
CA ASP A 22 -11.07 -2.01 -1.73
C ASP A 22 -10.64 -0.76 -0.93
N LEU A 23 -9.39 -0.80 -0.45
CA LEU A 23 -8.75 0.33 0.22
C LEU A 23 -8.54 1.55 -0.70
N ILE A 24 -8.70 1.39 -2.02
CA ILE A 24 -8.60 2.49 -2.99
C ILE A 24 -9.97 2.96 -3.48
N SER A 25 -11.08 2.44 -2.92
CA SER A 25 -12.41 2.98 -3.23
C SER A 25 -12.55 4.41 -2.69
N PRO A 26 -13.37 5.27 -3.33
CA PRO A 26 -13.57 6.65 -2.87
C PRO A 26 -14.00 6.75 -1.40
N ALA A 27 -14.89 5.86 -0.95
CA ALA A 27 -15.36 5.82 0.44
C ALA A 27 -14.23 5.47 1.43
N SER A 28 -13.45 4.43 1.13
CA SER A 28 -12.29 4.03 1.94
C SER A 28 -11.26 5.15 2.03
N LEU A 29 -10.94 5.78 0.90
CA LEU A 29 -9.95 6.86 0.85
C LEU A 29 -10.44 8.09 1.61
N ARG A 30 -11.73 8.41 1.56
CA ARG A 30 -12.34 9.50 2.34
C ARG A 30 -12.20 9.26 3.85
N GLU A 31 -12.47 8.05 4.31
CA GLU A 31 -12.28 7.67 5.71
C GLU A 31 -10.81 7.76 6.13
N LEU A 32 -9.90 7.25 5.31
CA LEU A 32 -8.45 7.30 5.56
C LEU A 32 -7.92 8.74 5.61
N VAL A 33 -8.39 9.61 4.72
CA VAL A 33 -8.07 11.05 4.71
C VAL A 33 -8.59 11.72 5.98
N LEU A 34 -9.82 11.46 6.40
CA LEU A 34 -10.35 11.99 7.65
C LEU A 34 -9.49 11.56 8.84
N HIS A 35 -9.09 10.28 8.89
CA HIS A 35 -8.17 9.78 9.91
C HIS A 35 -6.84 10.53 9.93
N LEU A 36 -6.24 10.79 8.77
CA LEU A 36 -5.00 11.56 8.68
C LEU A 36 -5.19 13.02 9.12
N LEU A 37 -6.24 13.68 8.66
CA LEU A 37 -6.51 15.08 9.00
C LEU A 37 -6.76 15.28 10.51
N LEU A 38 -7.32 14.27 11.18
CA LEU A 38 -7.48 14.21 12.64
C LEU A 38 -6.19 13.83 13.40
N GLY A 39 -5.08 13.62 12.69
CA GLY A 39 -3.82 13.19 13.28
C GLY A 39 -3.86 11.78 13.87
N ARG A 40 -4.76 10.92 13.39
CA ARG A 40 -4.88 9.53 13.82
C ARG A 40 -3.93 8.62 13.04
N ASN A 41 -3.68 7.45 13.60
CA ASN A 41 -2.86 6.43 12.95
C ASN A 41 -3.70 5.64 11.93
N TYR A 42 -3.65 6.05 10.66
CA TYR A 42 -4.36 5.38 9.56
C TYR A 42 -3.97 3.90 9.40
N ARG A 43 -2.78 3.50 9.87
CA ARG A 43 -2.31 2.12 9.74
C ARG A 43 -3.08 1.12 10.56
N VAL A 44 -3.77 1.57 11.61
CA VAL A 44 -4.65 0.68 12.38
C VAL A 44 -5.75 0.13 11.47
N ILE A 45 -6.32 0.99 10.63
CA ILE A 45 -7.35 0.62 9.65
C ILE A 45 -6.75 -0.28 8.57
N THR A 46 -5.61 0.10 7.98
CA THR A 46 -5.01 -0.70 6.91
C THR A 46 -4.57 -2.07 7.41
N GLU A 47 -4.01 -2.18 8.62
CA GLU A 47 -3.57 -3.45 9.21
C GLU A 47 -4.75 -4.38 9.53
N GLN A 48 -5.88 -3.86 10.00
CA GLN A 48 -7.10 -4.66 10.18
C GLN A 48 -7.56 -5.28 8.86
N ASN A 49 -7.55 -4.49 7.78
CA ASN A 49 -7.89 -4.97 6.44
C ASN A 49 -6.87 -5.98 5.91
N THR A 50 -5.57 -5.73 6.10
CA THR A 50 -4.52 -6.70 5.75
C THR A 50 -4.76 -8.03 6.47
N LYS A 51 -5.02 -8.00 7.78
CA LYS A 51 -5.29 -9.21 8.58
C LYS A 51 -6.53 -9.95 8.09
N GLY A 52 -7.63 -9.23 7.82
CA GLY A 52 -8.86 -9.83 7.30
C GLY A 52 -8.62 -10.57 5.98
N ARG A 53 -7.90 -9.94 5.03
CA ARG A 53 -7.51 -10.58 3.77
C ARG A 53 -6.66 -11.81 4.00
N LEU A 54 -5.63 -11.73 4.85
CA LEU A 54 -4.76 -12.86 5.15
C LEU A 54 -5.54 -14.06 5.70
N LEU A 55 -6.44 -13.84 6.65
CA LEU A 55 -7.26 -14.92 7.22
C LEU A 55 -8.12 -15.61 6.16
N ILE A 56 -8.77 -14.83 5.30
CA ILE A 56 -9.60 -15.35 4.20
C ILE A 56 -8.73 -16.09 3.17
N THR A 57 -7.56 -15.54 2.82
CA THR A 57 -6.61 -16.20 1.92
C THR A 57 -6.14 -17.53 2.51
N TYR A 58 -5.79 -17.59 3.79
CA TYR A 58 -5.34 -18.85 4.41
C TYR A 58 -6.45 -19.90 4.43
N ALA A 59 -7.69 -19.50 4.76
CA ALA A 59 -8.84 -20.39 4.69
C ALA A 59 -9.04 -20.94 3.26
N TRP A 60 -8.91 -20.09 2.24
CA TRP A 60 -8.97 -20.52 0.84
C TRP A 60 -7.83 -21.48 0.45
N LEU A 61 -6.60 -21.23 0.90
CA LEU A 61 -5.46 -22.12 0.65
C LEU A 61 -5.66 -23.50 1.31
N ILE A 62 -6.21 -23.54 2.53
CA ILE A 62 -6.57 -24.80 3.21
C ILE A 62 -7.64 -25.55 2.40
N GLU A 63 -8.69 -24.86 1.97
CA GLU A 63 -9.76 -25.48 1.17
C GLU A 63 -9.24 -26.04 -0.17
N LEU A 64 -8.36 -25.29 -0.84
CA LEU A 64 -7.68 -25.73 -2.06
C LEU A 64 -6.84 -26.98 -1.78
N TYR A 65 -6.02 -26.96 -0.74
CA TYR A 65 -5.24 -28.11 -0.32
C TYR A 65 -6.15 -29.33 -0.09
N ASP A 66 -7.19 -29.23 0.72
CA ASP A 66 -8.09 -30.35 1.02
C ASP A 66 -8.80 -30.90 -0.22
N ARG A 67 -9.17 -30.02 -1.15
CA ARG A 67 -9.81 -30.39 -2.42
C ARG A 67 -8.86 -31.14 -3.33
N PHE A 68 -7.68 -30.57 -3.60
CA PHE A 68 -6.72 -31.16 -4.52
C PHE A 68 -6.03 -32.39 -3.91
N ARG A 69 -5.84 -32.44 -2.59
CA ARG A 69 -5.33 -33.63 -1.89
C ARG A 69 -6.28 -34.82 -2.03
N ARG A 70 -7.60 -34.57 -2.04
CA ARG A 70 -8.64 -35.58 -2.30
C ARG A 70 -8.66 -36.04 -3.75
N GLU A 71 -8.48 -35.12 -4.71
CA GLU A 71 -8.52 -35.44 -6.14
C GLU A 71 -7.24 -36.14 -6.64
N TYR A 72 -6.06 -35.66 -6.23
CA TYR A 72 -4.75 -36.03 -6.79
C TYR A 72 -3.85 -36.81 -5.84
N GLY A 73 -4.28 -37.06 -4.61
CA GLY A 73 -3.45 -37.78 -3.66
C GLY A 73 -2.18 -37.00 -3.31
N ARG A 74 -1.02 -37.67 -3.29
CA ARG A 74 0.28 -37.05 -2.94
C ARG A 74 0.78 -36.06 -3.98
N ASN A 75 0.29 -36.14 -5.22
CA ASN A 75 0.72 -35.30 -6.35
C ASN A 75 -0.20 -34.08 -6.53
N TRP A 76 -0.80 -33.60 -5.44
CA TRP A 76 -1.78 -32.51 -5.50
C TRP A 76 -1.18 -31.18 -5.91
N ARG A 77 0.12 -30.99 -5.65
CA ARG A 77 0.87 -29.77 -6.01
C ARG A 77 1.00 -29.68 -7.52
N GLU A 78 1.47 -30.76 -8.13
CA GLU A 78 1.59 -30.90 -9.58
C GLU A 78 0.22 -30.81 -10.24
N GLY A 79 -0.77 -31.53 -9.71
CA GLY A 79 -2.15 -31.48 -10.22
C GLY A 79 -2.75 -30.07 -10.18
N LEU A 80 -2.54 -29.32 -9.09
CA LEU A 80 -2.98 -27.93 -8.96
C LEU A 80 -2.26 -27.02 -9.96
N LEU A 81 -0.94 -27.14 -10.09
CA LEU A 81 -0.17 -26.32 -11.03
C LEU A 81 -0.57 -26.58 -12.48
N SER A 82 -0.71 -27.85 -12.88
CA SER A 82 -1.15 -28.22 -14.23
C SER A 82 -2.51 -27.59 -14.56
N ARG A 83 -3.47 -27.66 -13.64
CA ARG A 83 -4.79 -27.02 -13.81
C ARG A 83 -4.70 -25.51 -13.97
N LEU A 84 -3.81 -24.86 -13.21
CA LEU A 84 -3.61 -23.42 -13.29
C LEU A 84 -2.97 -23.02 -14.63
N VAL A 85 -1.97 -23.76 -15.09
CA VAL A 85 -1.24 -23.49 -16.35
C VAL A 85 -2.14 -23.73 -17.58
N GLU A 86 -3.08 -24.65 -17.50
CA GLU A 86 -4.08 -24.91 -18.55
C GLU A 86 -5.12 -23.78 -18.73
N LEU A 87 -5.16 -22.79 -17.83
CA LEU A 87 -6.08 -21.65 -17.96
C LEU A 87 -5.63 -20.74 -19.12
N ASP A 88 -6.52 -20.50 -20.08
CA ASP A 88 -6.27 -19.57 -21.19
C ASP A 88 -6.02 -18.13 -20.71
N ARG A 89 -6.74 -17.69 -19.67
CA ARG A 89 -6.65 -16.34 -19.11
C ARG A 89 -6.72 -16.36 -17.59
N PRO A 90 -5.63 -16.71 -16.90
CA PRO A 90 -5.62 -16.75 -15.45
C PRO A 90 -5.76 -15.32 -14.89
N SER A 91 -6.66 -15.18 -13.92
CA SER A 91 -6.85 -13.97 -13.12
C SER A 91 -5.61 -13.63 -12.31
N SER A 92 -5.58 -12.43 -11.71
CA SER A 92 -4.46 -12.03 -10.85
C SER A 92 -4.29 -12.96 -9.65
N GLU A 93 -5.38 -13.46 -9.08
CA GLU A 93 -5.38 -14.40 -7.96
C GLU A 93 -4.83 -15.77 -8.38
N GLU A 94 -5.21 -16.27 -9.55
CA GLU A 94 -4.69 -17.55 -10.07
C GLU A 94 -3.19 -17.45 -10.40
N LYS A 95 -2.75 -16.36 -11.02
CA LYS A 95 -1.31 -16.09 -11.24
C LYS A 95 -0.55 -16.01 -9.91
N ASN A 96 -1.13 -15.35 -8.91
CA ASN A 96 -0.53 -15.31 -7.58
C ASN A 96 -0.45 -16.70 -6.95
N LEU A 97 -1.49 -17.53 -7.09
CA LEU A 97 -1.52 -18.89 -6.57
C LEU A 97 -0.44 -19.77 -7.21
N MET A 98 -0.17 -19.63 -8.51
CA MET A 98 0.94 -20.33 -9.18
C MET A 98 2.28 -20.03 -8.49
N TYR A 99 2.58 -18.76 -8.20
CA TYR A 99 3.80 -18.39 -7.49
C TYR A 99 3.79 -18.86 -6.02
N TRP A 100 2.65 -18.72 -5.33
CA TRP A 100 2.53 -19.12 -3.93
C TRP A 100 2.72 -20.63 -3.76
N LEU A 101 2.23 -21.42 -4.70
CA LEU A 101 2.37 -22.87 -4.70
C LEU A 101 3.84 -23.33 -4.63
N VAL A 102 4.75 -22.58 -5.24
CA VAL A 102 6.20 -22.83 -5.20
C VAL A 102 6.92 -22.00 -4.12
N GLY A 103 6.20 -21.35 -3.22
CA GLY A 103 6.77 -20.55 -2.14
C GLY A 103 7.32 -19.18 -2.56
N LEU A 104 6.95 -18.69 -3.74
CA LEU A 104 7.43 -17.41 -4.28
C LEU A 104 6.35 -16.33 -4.26
N THR A 105 6.80 -15.08 -4.19
CA THR A 105 5.97 -13.95 -4.64
C THR A 105 6.28 -13.65 -6.10
N LYS A 106 5.37 -12.98 -6.82
CA LYS A 106 5.66 -12.49 -8.19
C LYS A 106 6.96 -11.67 -8.24
N LYS A 107 7.20 -10.81 -7.24
CA LYS A 107 8.42 -10.00 -7.16
C LYS A 107 9.67 -10.87 -6.92
N THR A 108 9.56 -11.90 -6.09
CA THR A 108 10.66 -12.83 -5.84
C THR A 108 11.00 -13.60 -7.13
N ALA A 109 9.99 -14.12 -7.83
CA ALA A 109 10.19 -14.80 -9.11
C ALA A 109 10.85 -13.88 -10.15
N GLN A 110 10.41 -12.62 -10.25
CA GLN A 110 11.04 -11.61 -11.12
C GLN A 110 12.51 -11.35 -10.75
N ASN A 111 12.84 -11.28 -9.46
CA ASN A 111 14.22 -11.07 -9.01
C ASN A 111 15.12 -12.28 -9.27
N LEU A 112 14.54 -13.48 -9.32
CA LEU A 112 15.23 -14.73 -9.63
C LEU A 112 15.23 -15.06 -11.13
N ASP A 113 14.60 -14.21 -11.95
CA ASP A 113 14.41 -14.41 -13.39
C ASP A 113 13.68 -15.73 -13.74
N ILE A 114 12.67 -16.09 -12.93
CA ILE A 114 11.86 -17.29 -13.14
C ILE A 114 10.54 -16.90 -13.82
N PRO A 115 10.36 -17.19 -15.12
CA PRO A 115 9.12 -16.92 -15.84
C PRO A 115 8.02 -17.93 -15.46
N LEU A 116 6.76 -17.67 -15.85
CA LEU A 116 5.62 -18.53 -15.45
C LEU A 116 5.74 -19.94 -16.04
N GLU A 117 6.33 -20.04 -17.22
CA GLU A 117 6.51 -21.25 -18.01
C GLU A 117 7.49 -22.24 -17.36
N GLU A 118 8.41 -21.74 -16.54
CA GLU A 118 9.41 -22.54 -15.82
C GLU A 118 8.96 -22.97 -14.42
N LEU A 119 7.77 -22.51 -13.96
CA LEU A 119 7.24 -22.91 -12.66
C LEU A 119 7.04 -24.43 -12.48
N PRO A 120 6.67 -25.24 -13.51
CA PRO A 120 6.59 -26.69 -13.35
C PRO A 120 7.93 -27.35 -13.01
N ASP A 121 9.01 -26.90 -13.64
CA ASP A 121 10.35 -27.41 -13.37
C ASP A 121 10.82 -26.96 -11.98
N PHE A 122 10.61 -25.68 -11.65
CA PHE A 122 10.92 -25.14 -10.33
C PHE A 122 10.13 -25.84 -9.21
N LEU A 123 8.85 -26.16 -9.45
CA LEU A 123 8.04 -26.95 -8.52
C LEU A 123 8.65 -28.33 -8.30
N SER A 124 9.03 -29.02 -9.37
CA SER A 124 9.61 -30.37 -9.32
C SER A 124 10.90 -30.39 -8.50
N GLU A 125 11.77 -29.39 -8.69
CA GLU A 125 12.98 -29.21 -7.90
C GLU A 125 12.68 -28.93 -6.43
N THR A 126 11.70 -28.06 -6.15
CA THR A 126 11.29 -27.72 -4.79
C THR A 126 10.71 -28.94 -4.06
N ILE A 127 9.90 -29.75 -4.73
CA ILE A 127 9.37 -31.01 -4.18
C ILE A 127 10.50 -31.97 -3.85
N ARG A 128 11.47 -32.13 -4.75
CA ARG A 128 12.65 -32.96 -4.52
C ARG A 128 13.42 -32.48 -3.30
N TYR A 129 13.72 -31.18 -3.22
CA TYR A 129 14.41 -30.59 -2.07
C TYR A 129 13.64 -30.80 -0.76
N CYS A 130 12.31 -30.62 -0.76
CA CYS A 130 11.50 -30.91 0.41
C CYS A 130 11.55 -32.40 0.79
N ASN A 131 11.44 -33.32 -0.17
CA ASN A 131 11.55 -34.75 0.12
C ASN A 131 12.91 -35.10 0.75
N GLU A 132 14.00 -34.51 0.24
CA GLU A 132 15.36 -34.66 0.79
C GLU A 132 15.46 -34.11 2.23
N LEU A 133 14.84 -32.96 2.51
CA LEU A 133 14.85 -32.32 3.83
C LEU A 133 14.04 -33.10 4.88
N PHE A 134 12.93 -33.71 4.47
CA PHE A 134 12.01 -34.46 5.35
C PHE A 134 12.25 -35.98 5.31
N THR A 135 13.46 -36.43 4.98
CA THR A 135 13.86 -37.86 4.86
C THR A 135 13.83 -38.67 6.17
N ALA A 136 13.71 -38.03 7.34
CA ALA A 136 13.65 -38.71 8.63
C ALA A 136 12.19 -38.94 9.09
N ASP A 137 11.89 -40.16 9.56
CA ASP A 137 10.56 -40.62 10.01
C ASP A 137 9.85 -39.69 11.01
N ASP A 138 10.58 -38.82 11.70
CA ASP A 138 10.03 -37.91 12.71
C ASP A 138 9.14 -36.79 12.13
N TYR A 139 9.28 -36.44 10.83
CA TYR A 139 8.58 -35.28 10.25
C TYR A 139 7.92 -35.49 8.89
N ALA A 140 7.92 -36.72 8.34
CA ALA A 140 7.27 -37.01 7.07
C ALA A 140 5.77 -36.64 7.07
N HIS A 141 5.11 -36.72 8.24
CA HIS A 141 3.70 -36.35 8.41
C HIS A 141 3.45 -34.84 8.44
N SER A 142 4.53 -34.04 8.56
CA SER A 142 4.51 -32.58 8.66
C SER A 142 4.84 -31.87 7.34
N GLN A 143 5.29 -32.61 6.32
CA GLN A 143 5.74 -32.05 5.05
C GLN A 143 4.63 -31.26 4.33
N GLU A 144 3.41 -31.80 4.32
CA GLU A 144 2.27 -31.14 3.64
C GLU A 144 1.86 -29.86 4.37
N GLN A 145 1.88 -29.86 5.70
CA GLN A 145 1.61 -28.69 6.53
C GLN A 145 2.71 -27.64 6.35
N ALA A 146 3.98 -28.07 6.30
CA ALA A 146 5.10 -27.19 6.01
C ALA A 146 4.98 -26.55 4.61
N TRP A 147 4.52 -27.32 3.61
CA TRP A 147 4.26 -26.77 2.27
C TRP A 147 3.11 -25.76 2.28
N LEU A 148 2.02 -26.05 2.98
CA LEU A 148 0.91 -25.11 3.13
C LEU A 148 1.36 -23.82 3.84
N LEU A 149 2.23 -23.93 4.84
CA LEU A 149 2.86 -22.77 5.52
C LEU A 149 3.79 -22.01 4.58
N LEU A 150 4.53 -22.68 3.69
CA LEU A 150 5.34 -22.05 2.65
C LEU A 150 4.47 -21.23 1.70
N MET A 151 3.36 -21.82 1.23
CA MET A 151 2.37 -21.11 0.41
C MET A 151 1.76 -19.91 1.14
N ALA A 152 1.35 -20.09 2.40
CA ALA A 152 0.79 -19.03 3.23
C ALA A 152 1.82 -17.91 3.50
N GLY A 153 3.09 -18.25 3.70
CA GLY A 153 4.20 -17.30 3.85
C GLY A 153 4.39 -16.46 2.59
N ALA A 154 4.39 -17.08 1.41
CA ALA A 154 4.45 -16.38 0.13
C ALA A 154 3.22 -15.47 -0.08
N ALA A 155 2.03 -15.95 0.24
CA ALA A 155 0.80 -15.15 0.21
C ALA A 155 0.88 -13.94 1.16
N THR A 156 1.43 -14.12 2.37
CA THR A 156 1.63 -13.07 3.35
C THR A 156 2.50 -11.95 2.81
N LEU A 157 3.66 -12.30 2.25
CA LEU A 157 4.61 -11.33 1.69
C LEU A 157 3.99 -10.58 0.49
N ASN A 158 3.26 -11.29 -0.37
CA ASN A 158 2.59 -10.70 -1.51
C ASN A 158 1.49 -9.70 -1.07
N ILE A 159 0.60 -10.11 -0.16
CA ILE A 159 -0.50 -9.26 0.33
C ILE A 159 0.02 -8.04 1.08
N ARG A 160 0.95 -8.22 2.03
CA ARG A 160 1.52 -7.09 2.79
C ARG A 160 2.32 -6.15 1.89
N GLY A 161 3.10 -6.68 0.95
CA GLY A 161 3.90 -5.90 0.01
C GLY A 161 3.05 -5.08 -0.96
N SER A 162 2.04 -5.70 -1.57
CA SER A 162 1.17 -5.06 -2.57
C SER A 162 0.26 -3.99 -1.95
N GLN A 163 -0.25 -4.20 -0.74
CA GLN A 163 -1.09 -3.21 -0.07
C GLN A 163 -0.29 -1.97 0.33
N LYS A 164 0.93 -2.14 0.86
CA LYS A 164 1.75 -1.00 1.30
C LYS A 164 2.03 0.00 0.18
N SER A 165 2.38 -0.49 -1.02
CA SER A 165 2.74 0.40 -2.14
C SER A 165 1.51 1.06 -2.78
N LYS A 166 0.45 0.29 -3.06
CA LYS A 166 -0.75 0.81 -3.73
C LYS A 166 -1.52 1.79 -2.87
N VAL A 167 -1.77 1.40 -1.61
CA VAL A 167 -2.57 2.20 -0.69
C VAL A 167 -1.79 3.43 -0.23
N GLY A 168 -0.48 3.30 0.03
CA GLY A 168 0.37 4.43 0.39
C GLY A 168 0.33 5.54 -0.65
N LYS A 169 0.63 5.23 -1.92
CA LYS A 169 0.66 6.24 -2.99
C LYS A 169 -0.70 6.87 -3.25
N ALA A 170 -1.77 6.08 -3.22
CA ALA A 170 -3.14 6.59 -3.36
C ALA A 170 -3.50 7.56 -2.22
N ILE A 171 -3.23 7.17 -0.97
CA ILE A 171 -3.52 8.01 0.20
C ILE A 171 -2.70 9.29 0.15
N GLU A 172 -1.40 9.26 -0.17
CA GLU A 172 -0.53 10.46 -0.23
C GLU A 172 -1.14 11.52 -1.17
N ARG A 173 -1.47 11.10 -2.40
CA ARG A 173 -2.11 11.95 -3.42
C ARG A 173 -3.46 12.52 -2.96
N VAL A 174 -4.35 11.67 -2.47
CA VAL A 174 -5.71 12.07 -2.11
C VAL A 174 -5.71 12.93 -0.84
N PHE A 175 -4.88 12.61 0.15
CA PHE A 175 -4.70 13.40 1.35
C PHE A 175 -4.22 14.81 1.03
N LEU A 176 -3.20 14.97 0.18
CA LEU A 176 -2.71 16.30 -0.21
C LEU A 176 -3.80 17.11 -0.92
N SER A 177 -4.45 16.49 -1.90
CA SER A 177 -5.52 17.10 -2.68
C SER A 177 -6.66 17.56 -1.79
N ALA A 178 -7.10 16.70 -0.86
CA ALA A 178 -8.17 17.00 0.09
C ALA A 178 -7.78 18.13 1.04
N ALA A 179 -6.58 18.07 1.63
CA ALA A 179 -6.09 19.08 2.56
C ALA A 179 -6.04 20.47 1.90
N LEU A 180 -5.47 20.58 0.71
CA LEU A 180 -5.38 21.86 -0.02
C LEU A 180 -6.76 22.36 -0.47
N SER A 181 -7.64 21.46 -0.93
CA SER A 181 -9.01 21.82 -1.31
C SER A 181 -9.83 22.34 -0.11
N LEU A 182 -9.66 21.75 1.07
CA LEU A 182 -10.30 22.21 2.30
C LEU A 182 -9.83 23.62 2.70
N LEU A 183 -8.58 23.96 2.44
CA LEU A 183 -8.05 25.32 2.61
C LEU A 183 -8.51 26.30 1.52
N GLY A 184 -9.30 25.84 0.55
CA GLY A 184 -9.90 26.66 -0.51
C GLY A 184 -9.05 26.81 -1.77
N LEU A 185 -7.91 26.11 -1.86
CA LEU A 185 -7.09 26.09 -3.07
C LEU A 185 -7.76 25.22 -4.14
N ARG A 186 -7.58 25.56 -5.42
CA ARG A 186 -8.11 24.77 -6.55
C ARG A 186 -7.00 24.02 -7.27
N SER A 187 -7.28 22.75 -7.57
CA SER A 187 -6.40 21.92 -8.39
C SER A 187 -6.21 22.52 -9.78
N GLU A 188 -5.02 22.33 -10.36
CA GLU A 188 -4.60 22.85 -11.67
C GLU A 188 -4.55 24.38 -11.80
N ARG A 189 -4.75 25.09 -10.69
CA ARG A 189 -4.68 26.56 -10.65
C ARG A 189 -3.82 27.07 -9.51
N ASP A 190 -4.15 26.63 -8.30
CA ASP A 190 -3.50 27.07 -7.07
C ASP A 190 -2.55 25.96 -6.54
N PHE A 191 -2.78 24.70 -6.93
CA PHE A 191 -1.90 23.57 -6.66
C PHE A 191 -1.94 22.48 -7.76
N TRP A 192 -0.90 21.66 -7.81
CA TRP A 192 -0.74 20.53 -8.74
C TRP A 192 -0.27 19.29 -7.98
N ILE A 193 -0.64 18.10 -8.44
CA ILE A 193 -0.36 16.82 -7.78
C ILE A 193 0.37 15.89 -8.73
N GLY A 194 1.38 15.17 -8.24
CA GLY A 194 2.18 14.25 -9.06
C GLY A 194 2.95 14.98 -10.16
N VAL A 195 3.64 16.06 -9.80
CA VAL A 195 4.37 16.90 -10.76
C VAL A 195 5.59 16.11 -11.27
N PRO A 196 5.72 15.89 -12.60
CA PRO A 196 6.88 15.20 -13.18
C PRO A 196 8.18 15.93 -12.89
N SER A 197 9.29 15.21 -12.92
CA SER A 197 10.63 15.74 -12.64
C SER A 197 10.95 17.02 -13.43
N ASP A 198 11.37 18.07 -12.72
CA ASP A 198 11.91 19.29 -13.32
C ASP A 198 13.46 19.27 -13.35
N ILE A 199 14.03 20.10 -14.23
CA ILE A 199 15.46 20.19 -14.57
C ILE A 199 16.33 20.50 -13.33
N GLU A 200 15.79 21.19 -12.31
CA GLU A 200 16.55 21.58 -11.11
C GLU A 200 16.75 20.46 -10.07
N VAL A 201 15.89 19.43 -10.01
CA VAL A 201 15.93 18.45 -8.90
C VAL A 201 15.84 16.99 -9.37
N ALA A 202 15.55 16.75 -10.66
CA ALA A 202 15.57 15.43 -11.30
C ALA A 202 14.73 14.33 -10.59
N ARG A 203 13.73 14.69 -9.75
CA ARG A 203 12.88 13.76 -9.01
C ARG A 203 11.43 14.26 -8.88
N GLU A 204 10.48 13.33 -8.91
CA GLU A 204 9.02 13.52 -8.71
C GLU A 204 8.72 14.05 -7.30
N THR A 205 7.73 14.94 -7.16
CA THR A 205 7.19 15.43 -5.88
C THR A 205 5.70 15.14 -5.79
N ASP A 206 5.19 14.91 -4.58
CA ASP A 206 3.76 14.58 -4.40
C ASP A 206 2.83 15.74 -4.80
N GLY A 207 3.25 17.00 -4.60
CA GLY A 207 2.57 18.14 -5.18
C GLY A 207 3.31 19.47 -5.08
N GLU A 208 2.74 20.49 -5.70
CA GLU A 208 3.22 21.87 -5.70
C GLU A 208 2.09 22.84 -5.38
N VAL A 209 2.41 23.94 -4.68
CA VAL A 209 1.46 25.01 -4.36
C VAL A 209 2.00 26.35 -4.86
N GLU A 210 1.16 27.13 -5.53
CA GLU A 210 1.50 28.47 -6.00
C GLU A 210 1.57 29.46 -4.83
N THR A 211 2.67 30.22 -4.73
CA THR A 211 2.89 31.24 -3.70
C THR A 211 3.13 32.62 -4.34
N LYS A 212 3.25 33.65 -3.50
CA LYS A 212 3.65 35.01 -3.93
C LYS A 212 4.98 35.03 -4.68
N ARG A 213 5.89 34.09 -4.39
CA ARG A 213 7.29 34.06 -4.85
C ARG A 213 7.58 32.90 -5.82
N GLY A 214 6.55 32.28 -6.39
CA GLY A 214 6.66 31.08 -7.23
C GLY A 214 6.10 29.86 -6.52
N ARG A 215 6.42 28.66 -7.00
CA ARG A 215 5.87 27.42 -6.45
C ARG A 215 6.74 26.86 -5.33
N ILE A 216 6.11 26.27 -4.33
CA ILE A 216 6.79 25.45 -3.33
C ILE A 216 6.33 24.00 -3.46
N ARG A 217 7.24 23.07 -3.17
CA ARG A 217 6.98 21.64 -3.23
C ARG A 217 6.50 21.09 -1.90
N ILE A 218 5.61 20.12 -1.99
CA ILE A 218 5.09 19.36 -0.86
C ILE A 218 5.34 17.88 -1.13
N ASP A 219 5.94 17.20 -0.16
CA ASP A 219 6.18 15.76 -0.22
C ASP A 219 5.65 15.10 1.06
N ILE A 220 5.07 13.92 0.92
CA ILE A 220 4.41 13.19 2.00
C ILE A 220 5.17 11.91 2.28
N GLY A 221 5.58 11.73 3.53
CA GLY A 221 6.19 10.52 4.02
C GLY A 221 5.26 9.80 4.98
N LEU A 222 4.38 8.93 4.49
CA LEU A 222 3.56 8.10 5.37
C LEU A 222 4.33 6.91 5.98
N ILE A 223 5.67 6.91 5.90
CA ILE A 223 6.57 5.87 6.41
C ILE A 223 6.94 6.14 7.88
N ALA A 224 7.11 5.04 8.63
CA ALA A 224 7.07 4.98 10.08
C ALA A 224 8.30 5.57 10.77
N GLN A 225 8.10 5.89 12.05
CA GLN A 225 9.12 5.84 13.08
C GLN A 225 10.07 4.65 12.87
N GLY A 226 11.37 4.92 12.74
CA GLY A 226 12.41 3.92 12.48
C GLY A 226 13.13 4.06 11.14
N ASN A 227 12.63 4.90 10.22
CA ASN A 227 13.28 5.16 8.92
C ASN A 227 13.52 6.68 8.71
N PRO A 228 14.29 7.35 9.58
CA PRO A 228 14.53 8.79 9.47
C PRO A 228 15.19 9.20 8.15
N GLU A 229 16.01 8.33 7.56
CA GLU A 229 16.68 8.53 6.28
C GLU A 229 15.71 8.77 5.12
N VAL A 230 14.54 8.12 5.15
CA VAL A 230 13.49 8.35 4.15
C VAL A 230 12.98 9.78 4.21
N ILE A 231 12.77 10.31 5.41
CA ILE A 231 12.30 11.69 5.58
C ILE A 231 13.41 12.69 5.23
N THR A 232 14.66 12.41 5.63
CA THR A 232 15.81 13.24 5.23
C THR A 232 15.92 13.33 3.71
N ASP A 233 15.75 12.22 2.99
CA ASP A 233 15.75 12.22 1.52
C ASP A 233 14.57 13.06 0.95
N LYS A 234 13.39 13.02 1.56
CA LYS A 234 12.25 13.89 1.19
C LYS A 234 12.53 15.38 1.44
N VAL A 235 13.18 15.72 2.56
CA VAL A 235 13.58 17.11 2.87
C VAL A 235 14.51 17.66 1.78
N ASN A 236 15.45 16.85 1.31
CA ASN A 236 16.36 17.26 0.24
C ASN A 236 15.64 17.39 -1.13
N ARG A 237 14.54 16.66 -1.35
CA ARG A 237 13.76 16.69 -2.60
C ARG A 237 12.86 17.91 -2.75
N VAL A 238 12.25 18.38 -1.66
CA VAL A 238 11.29 19.51 -1.74
C VAL A 238 11.97 20.86 -1.98
N GLY A 239 13.28 20.95 -1.78
CA GLY A 239 14.03 22.17 -1.97
C GLY A 239 13.70 23.25 -0.93
N ARG A 240 14.24 24.46 -1.15
CA ARG A 240 14.17 25.55 -0.17
C ARG A 240 12.72 26.00 0.04
N GLN A 241 12.31 26.19 1.30
CA GLN A 241 10.93 26.56 1.68
C GLN A 241 9.86 25.52 1.31
N GLY A 242 10.26 24.30 0.95
CA GLY A 242 9.35 23.19 0.74
C GLY A 242 8.69 22.71 2.04
N VAL A 243 7.73 21.80 1.89
CA VAL A 243 6.99 21.21 3.00
C VAL A 243 7.12 19.69 2.95
N VAL A 244 7.50 19.08 4.07
CA VAL A 244 7.41 17.63 4.23
C VAL A 244 6.37 17.30 5.29
N ILE A 245 5.32 16.60 4.88
CA ILE A 245 4.29 16.08 5.77
C ILE A 245 4.60 14.62 6.07
N PHE A 246 4.58 14.18 7.33
CA PHE A 246 5.00 12.83 7.68
C PHE A 246 4.19 12.22 8.82
N ASP A 247 4.12 10.89 8.89
CA ASP A 247 3.33 10.16 9.90
C ASP A 247 3.80 10.47 11.34
N LYS A 248 4.95 9.92 11.74
CA LYS A 248 5.59 10.17 13.03
C LYS A 248 7.08 9.88 12.93
N ILE A 249 7.90 10.77 13.47
CA ILE A 249 9.34 10.57 13.56
C ILE A 249 9.71 10.19 15.00
N GLY A 250 10.71 9.31 15.15
CA GLY A 250 11.21 8.89 16.45
C GLY A 250 11.99 10.00 17.16
N THR A 251 12.08 9.92 18.49
CA THR A 251 12.77 10.88 19.36
C THR A 251 14.25 11.10 19.02
N HIS A 252 14.88 10.16 18.30
CA HIS A 252 16.30 10.21 17.95
C HIS A 252 16.62 10.79 16.56
N ALA A 253 15.63 11.28 15.82
CA ALA A 253 15.82 11.78 14.46
C ALA A 253 16.28 13.25 14.40
N ARG A 254 17.25 13.63 15.23
CA ARG A 254 17.80 15.01 15.26
C ARG A 254 18.27 15.47 13.88
N VAL A 255 18.85 14.55 13.10
CA VAL A 255 19.34 14.81 11.75
C VAL A 255 18.24 15.37 10.84
N VAL A 256 17.02 14.83 10.91
CA VAL A 256 15.91 15.29 10.06
C VAL A 256 15.57 16.75 10.35
N TYR A 257 15.45 17.10 11.64
CA TYR A 257 15.13 18.46 12.06
C TYR A 257 16.26 19.44 11.69
N GLN A 258 17.51 19.05 11.87
CA GLN A 258 18.67 19.86 11.47
C GLN A 258 18.72 20.09 9.96
N SER A 259 18.52 19.03 9.15
CA SER A 259 18.47 19.15 7.70
C SER A 259 17.33 20.06 7.24
N ALA A 260 16.15 19.95 7.86
CA ALA A 260 15.02 20.80 7.54
C ALA A 260 15.27 22.27 7.92
N GLU A 261 15.89 22.54 9.07
CA GLU A 261 16.25 23.89 9.50
C GLU A 261 17.27 24.53 8.55
N GLN A 262 18.32 23.80 8.17
CA GLN A 262 19.35 24.26 7.24
C GLN A 262 18.80 24.60 5.84
N THR A 263 17.81 23.83 5.37
CA THR A 263 17.18 24.01 4.06
C THR A 263 15.96 24.93 4.11
N GLY A 264 15.51 25.33 5.30
CA GLY A 264 14.29 26.12 5.50
C GLY A 264 13.01 25.36 5.15
N VAL A 265 13.02 24.02 5.22
CA VAL A 265 11.88 23.15 4.94
C VAL A 265 10.97 23.06 6.16
N LYS A 266 9.66 23.21 5.94
CA LYS A 266 8.65 23.04 6.99
C LYS A 266 8.32 21.56 7.17
N LEU A 267 8.52 21.06 8.38
CA LEU A 267 8.12 19.73 8.80
C LEU A 267 6.71 19.77 9.43
N ILE A 268 5.80 18.92 8.96
CA ILE A 268 4.44 18.77 9.50
C ILE A 268 4.21 17.30 9.88
N GLN A 269 4.18 17.01 11.18
CA GLN A 269 3.79 15.68 11.67
C GLN A 269 2.28 15.53 11.59
N ILE A 270 1.81 14.37 11.13
CA ILE A 270 0.41 13.98 11.11
C ILE A 270 0.00 13.47 12.49
N ARG A 271 0.64 12.42 12.99
CA ARG A 271 0.16 11.70 14.17
C ARG A 271 0.24 12.55 15.44
N HIS A 272 -0.84 12.54 16.21
CA HIS A 272 -1.00 13.33 17.45
C HIS A 272 -0.83 14.84 17.23
N ASN A 273 -1.21 15.33 16.05
CA ASN A 273 -1.10 16.73 15.68
C ASN A 273 -2.29 17.15 14.80
N GLN A 274 -2.32 18.41 14.36
CA GLN A 274 -3.35 18.97 13.50
C GLN A 274 -2.74 19.37 12.13
N PRO A 275 -2.51 18.41 11.23
CA PRO A 275 -1.76 18.67 9.99
C PRO A 275 -2.42 19.73 9.11
N LEU A 276 -3.75 19.77 9.05
CA LEU A 276 -4.49 20.80 8.29
C LEU A 276 -4.25 22.21 8.85
N LEU A 277 -4.20 22.35 10.17
CA LEU A 277 -3.93 23.64 10.82
C LEU A 277 -2.48 24.09 10.64
N GLU A 278 -1.54 23.16 10.77
CA GLU A 278 -0.12 23.46 10.49
C GLU A 278 0.09 23.87 9.04
N LEU A 279 -0.58 23.20 8.09
CA LEU A 279 -0.53 23.55 6.67
C LEU A 279 -1.15 24.93 6.43
N TYR A 280 -2.32 25.22 7.01
CA TYR A 280 -2.93 26.56 6.97
C TYR A 280 -1.99 27.64 7.49
N ARG A 281 -1.41 27.46 8.67
CA ARG A 281 -0.50 28.43 9.29
C ARG A 281 0.73 28.70 8.42
N HIS A 282 1.29 27.65 7.82
CA HIS A 282 2.46 27.78 6.97
C HIS A 282 2.15 28.43 5.62
N LEU A 283 1.06 28.02 4.96
CA LEU A 283 0.72 28.50 3.63
C LEU A 283 0.08 29.90 3.64
N SER A 284 -0.68 30.27 4.68
CA SER A 284 -1.38 31.57 4.76
C SER A 284 -0.51 32.79 4.43
N PRO A 285 0.72 32.95 4.98
CA PRO A 285 1.57 34.08 4.62
C PRO A 285 2.13 33.98 3.20
N LEU A 286 2.26 32.77 2.65
CA LEU A 286 2.94 32.49 1.38
C LEU A 286 2.02 32.68 0.17
N VAL A 287 0.76 32.26 0.26
CA VAL A 287 -0.18 32.30 -0.87
C VAL A 287 -0.74 33.70 -1.10
N ARG A 288 -1.18 33.99 -2.34
CA ARG A 288 -1.78 35.29 -2.72
C ARG A 288 -3.24 35.44 -2.25
N MET A 289 -3.94 34.33 -2.11
CA MET A 289 -5.35 34.30 -1.73
C MET A 289 -5.53 34.10 -0.22
N GLN A 290 -6.67 34.52 0.30
CA GLN A 290 -7.05 34.17 1.67
C GLN A 290 -7.47 32.70 1.72
N LEU A 291 -6.77 31.90 2.54
CA LEU A 291 -7.13 30.52 2.80
C LEU A 291 -8.37 30.44 3.69
N ARG A 292 -9.17 29.38 3.49
CA ARG A 292 -10.25 29.02 4.40
C ARG A 292 -9.66 28.52 5.71
N GLN A 293 -10.22 28.97 6.82
CA GLN A 293 -9.80 28.45 8.12
C GLN A 293 -10.15 26.96 8.25
N PRO A 294 -9.24 26.14 8.80
CA PRO A 294 -9.52 24.76 9.11
C PRO A 294 -10.72 24.64 10.07
N PRO A 295 -11.56 23.61 9.90
CA PRO A 295 -12.61 23.26 10.86
C PRO A 295 -12.08 23.13 12.30
N SER A 296 -12.86 23.58 13.26
CA SER A 296 -12.44 23.65 14.68
C SER A 296 -12.71 22.36 15.46
N ASP A 297 -13.60 21.51 14.95
CA ASP A 297 -13.96 20.23 15.55
C ASP A 297 -14.07 19.09 14.52
N GLU A 298 -14.08 17.85 15.02
CA GLU A 298 -14.12 16.65 14.18
C GLU A 298 -15.41 16.50 13.37
N ARG A 299 -16.56 16.95 13.89
CA ARG A 299 -17.85 16.83 13.19
C ARG A 299 -17.91 17.78 12.01
N GLU A 300 -17.42 18.99 12.19
CA GLU A 300 -17.25 19.97 11.12
C GLU A 300 -16.25 19.47 10.08
N LEU A 301 -15.08 18.99 10.50
CA LEU A 301 -14.08 18.42 9.60
C LEU A 301 -14.65 17.26 8.78
N LYS A 302 -15.38 16.35 9.41
CA LYS A 302 -16.04 15.24 8.72
C LYS A 302 -17.03 15.75 7.66
N ARG A 303 -17.90 16.72 8.00
CA ARG A 303 -18.84 17.30 7.03
C ARG A 303 -18.12 17.96 5.86
N CYS A 304 -17.03 18.68 6.11
CA CYS A 304 -16.24 19.29 5.05
C CYS A 304 -15.58 18.24 4.16
N VAL A 305 -14.98 17.19 4.74
CA VAL A 305 -14.41 16.07 3.99
C VAL A 305 -15.49 15.38 3.18
N ASP A 306 -16.66 15.09 3.73
CA ASP A 306 -17.79 14.46 3.04
C ASP A 306 -18.35 15.32 1.89
N SER A 307 -18.21 16.64 1.98
CA SER A 307 -18.63 17.56 0.92
C SER A 307 -17.66 17.67 -0.27
N LEU A 308 -16.45 17.12 -0.14
CA LEU A 308 -15.49 17.10 -1.25
C LEU A 308 -15.97 16.14 -2.37
N PRO A 309 -15.75 16.50 -3.64
CA PRO A 309 -16.23 15.71 -4.78
C PRO A 309 -15.58 14.32 -4.81
N ASP A 310 -16.33 13.29 -5.22
CA ASP A 310 -15.83 11.92 -5.30
C ASP A 310 -14.63 11.77 -6.25
N THR A 311 -14.56 12.60 -7.30
CA THR A 311 -13.44 12.63 -8.25
C THR A 311 -12.08 12.92 -7.59
N LEU A 312 -12.07 13.54 -6.40
CA LEU A 312 -10.85 13.76 -5.62
C LEU A 312 -10.32 12.46 -5.00
N PHE A 313 -11.21 11.50 -4.73
CA PHE A 313 -10.92 10.21 -4.10
C PHE A 313 -10.85 9.07 -5.12
N GLU A 314 -10.95 9.36 -6.41
CA GLU A 314 -10.75 8.37 -7.47
C GLU A 314 -9.26 8.19 -7.76
N VAL A 315 -8.78 6.94 -7.67
CA VAL A 315 -7.41 6.61 -8.07
C VAL A 315 -7.39 6.39 -9.57
N THR A 316 -6.89 7.36 -10.32
CA THR A 316 -6.56 7.18 -11.73
C THR A 316 -5.42 6.19 -11.85
N SER A 317 -5.70 5.04 -12.48
CA SER A 317 -4.76 3.94 -12.73
C SER A 317 -3.70 4.30 -13.76
#